data_AF-A0A1Q9PXS3-F1
#
_entry.id   AF-A0A1Q9PXS3-F1
#
_cell.length_a   1.000
_cell.length_b   1.000
_cell.length_c   1.000
_cell.angle_alpha   90.00
_cell.angle_beta   90.00
_cell.angle_gamma   90.00
#
_symmetry.space_group_name_H-M   'P 1'
#
loop_
_entity.id
_entity.type
_entity.pdbx_description
1 polymer ?
#
loop_
_entity_poly.entity_id
_entity_poly.type
_entity_poly.pdbx_seq_one_letter_code
_entity_poly.pdbx_strand_id
1 'polypeptide(L)'
;MKFQLSSEYGELSMVRNNIPHKGIDLAMPEGTELRSIMDGVVEKVVDFGPKNLGKGVFVRNEDGTLSIYGHMSDIKVVEGEKLQAGEFIGFSGNTGNSTGAHLHYGMKDAGGDWIDPTPLADQVSNMSGEKVSFGQFLMDKYNAFADKVIGAEMDMVAKPAANTLQEWLTWLGHTLTDLMPEIGTGITIAAGIAIMFSGNFPKYITRWGFAMIGVVSWIILGK
;
A
#
# COMPACT_ATOMS: atom_id res chain seq x y z
N MET A 1 0.94 16.25 -2.45
CA MET A 1 2.06 17.03 -3.00
C MET A 1 3.02 16.05 -3.64
N LYS A 2 3.54 16.34 -4.84
CA LYS A 2 4.53 15.50 -5.51
C LYS A 2 5.93 16.00 -5.12
N PHE A 3 6.72 15.18 -4.43
CA PHE A 3 8.12 15.52 -4.12
C PHE A 3 9.03 15.35 -5.34
N GLN A 4 10.10 16.13 -5.40
CA GLN A 4 11.04 16.11 -6.52
C GLN A 4 12.10 15.02 -6.32
N LEU A 5 12.30 14.20 -7.36
CA LEU A 5 13.43 13.27 -7.44
C LEU A 5 14.73 14.09 -7.52
N SER A 6 15.61 13.94 -6.53
CA SER A 6 16.88 14.65 -6.42
C SER A 6 18.09 13.80 -6.81
N SER A 7 17.98 12.47 -6.69
CA SER A 7 19.03 11.55 -7.16
C SER A 7 18.41 10.23 -7.63
N GLU A 8 18.90 9.73 -8.77
CA GLU A 8 18.39 8.51 -9.42
C GLU A 8 19.14 7.26 -8.94
N TYR A 9 18.54 6.09 -9.17
CA TYR A 9 19.21 4.82 -8.96
C TYR A 9 20.43 4.67 -9.89
N GLY A 10 21.53 4.18 -9.35
CA GLY A 10 22.78 4.01 -10.09
C GLY A 10 23.57 5.30 -10.35
N GLU A 11 23.02 6.48 -10.03
CA GLU A 11 23.72 7.75 -10.20
C GLU A 11 25.03 7.79 -9.39
N LEU A 12 26.10 8.32 -9.98
CA LEU A 12 27.39 8.51 -9.31
C LEU A 12 27.48 9.93 -8.76
N SER A 13 27.90 10.09 -7.51
CA SER A 13 28.18 11.41 -6.94
C SER A 13 29.41 11.40 -6.06
N MET A 14 30.11 12.54 -6.02
CA MET A 14 31.29 12.72 -5.17
C MET A 14 30.93 12.58 -3.68
N VAL A 15 29.73 13.01 -3.29
CA VAL A 15 29.20 12.88 -1.93
C VAL A 15 29.10 11.41 -1.51
N ARG A 16 28.83 10.51 -2.46
CA ARG A 16 28.77 9.06 -2.28
C ARG A 16 30.09 8.35 -2.65
N ASN A 17 31.21 9.08 -2.70
CA ASN A 17 32.52 8.56 -3.12
C ASN A 17 32.51 7.85 -4.49
N ASN A 18 31.69 8.36 -5.43
CA ASN A 18 31.46 7.75 -6.75
C ASN A 18 31.00 6.28 -6.70
N ILE A 19 30.28 5.91 -5.63
CA ILE A 19 29.57 4.63 -5.55
C ILE A 19 28.17 4.81 -6.17
N PRO A 20 27.71 3.86 -7.00
CA PRO A 20 26.36 3.86 -7.54
C PRO A 20 25.31 3.98 -6.44
N HIS A 21 24.36 4.87 -6.65
CA HIS A 21 23.26 5.06 -5.73
C HIS A 21 22.37 3.81 -5.67
N LYS A 22 22.02 3.37 -4.46
CA LYS A 22 21.30 2.11 -4.18
C LYS A 22 19.78 2.30 -4.02
N GLY A 23 19.27 3.44 -4.43
CA GLY A 23 17.87 3.80 -4.30
C GLY A 23 17.57 5.05 -5.10
N ILE A 24 16.49 5.72 -4.75
CA ILE A 24 16.13 7.05 -5.23
C ILE A 24 16.07 8.01 -4.05
N ASP A 25 16.47 9.26 -4.28
CA ASP A 25 16.38 10.31 -3.26
C ASP A 25 15.28 11.29 -3.66
N LEU A 26 14.36 11.57 -2.73
CA LEU A 26 13.29 12.53 -2.93
C LEU A 26 13.46 13.71 -1.99
N ALA A 27 13.71 14.89 -2.55
CA ALA A 27 13.83 16.12 -1.79
C ALA A 27 12.47 16.48 -1.14
N MET A 28 12.48 16.58 0.19
CA MET A 28 11.29 16.93 0.96
C MET A 28 11.67 17.60 2.28
N PRO A 29 10.82 18.50 2.82
CA PRO A 29 11.05 19.09 4.13
C PRO A 29 11.18 18.00 5.20
N GLU A 30 12.07 18.21 6.17
CA GLU A 30 12.12 17.40 7.39
C GLU A 30 10.77 17.46 8.12
N GLY A 31 10.34 16.34 8.71
CA GLY A 31 9.04 16.24 9.36
C GLY A 31 7.89 15.91 8.41
N THR A 32 8.16 15.62 7.14
CA THR A 32 7.14 15.13 6.19
C THR A 32 6.73 13.72 6.59
N GLU A 33 5.43 13.43 6.65
CA GLU A 33 4.94 12.08 6.95
C GLU A 33 5.39 11.07 5.91
N LEU A 34 5.97 9.96 6.39
CA LEU A 34 6.35 8.81 5.59
C LEU A 34 5.35 7.69 5.83
N ARG A 35 4.95 7.02 4.75
CA ARG A 35 4.01 5.89 4.77
C ARG A 35 4.60 4.68 4.06
N SER A 36 4.18 3.48 4.45
CA SER A 36 4.57 2.26 3.75
C SER A 36 4.01 2.26 2.34
N ILE A 37 4.84 1.98 1.34
CA ILE A 37 4.41 1.91 -0.06
C ILE A 37 3.62 0.61 -0.34
N MET A 38 3.95 -0.47 0.37
CA MET A 38 3.38 -1.80 0.17
C MET A 38 2.96 -2.43 1.50
N ASP A 39 2.10 -3.45 1.40
CA ASP A 39 1.77 -4.34 2.51
C ASP A 39 3.03 -5.15 2.87
N GLY A 40 3.29 -5.33 4.17
CA GLY A 40 4.50 -6.02 4.61
C GLY A 40 4.69 -6.10 6.12
N VAL A 41 5.90 -6.46 6.52
CA VAL A 41 6.34 -6.54 7.92
C VAL A 41 7.61 -5.75 8.10
N VAL A 42 7.71 -4.96 9.16
CA VAL A 42 8.96 -4.29 9.54
C VAL A 42 9.99 -5.34 9.89
N GLU A 43 10.95 -5.55 8.98
CA GLU A 43 12.04 -6.51 9.17
C GLU A 43 13.09 -5.95 10.12
N LYS A 44 13.38 -4.65 10.02
CA LYS A 44 14.42 -4.00 10.82
C LYS A 44 14.20 -2.51 11.02
N VAL A 45 14.56 -2.03 12.21
CA VAL A 45 14.70 -0.59 12.50
C VAL A 45 16.17 -0.31 12.87
N VAL A 46 16.77 0.71 12.27
CA VAL A 46 18.18 1.04 12.47
C VAL A 46 18.39 2.49 12.86
N ASP A 47 19.45 2.73 13.62
CA ASP A 47 20.04 4.05 13.82
C ASP A 47 21.57 3.93 13.72
N PHE A 48 22.13 4.43 12.61
CA PHE A 48 23.57 4.45 12.36
C PHE A 48 24.24 5.77 12.79
N GLY A 49 23.53 6.65 13.50
CA GLY A 49 24.00 7.96 13.88
C GLY A 49 24.35 8.82 12.65
N PRO A 50 25.55 9.44 12.59
CA PRO A 50 25.94 10.34 11.49
C PRO A 50 26.45 9.58 10.23
N LYS A 51 26.25 8.27 10.13
CA LYS A 51 26.77 7.44 9.03
C LYS A 51 25.64 6.78 8.25
N ASN A 52 25.92 6.36 7.03
CA ASN A 52 25.01 5.59 6.17
C ASN A 52 23.61 6.23 6.12
N LEU A 53 22.55 5.45 6.30
CA LEU A 53 21.15 5.88 6.29
C LEU A 53 20.75 6.72 7.51
N GLY A 54 21.59 6.85 8.53
CA GLY A 54 21.17 7.39 9.82
C GLY A 54 20.08 6.51 10.40
N LYS A 55 18.92 7.10 10.67
CA LYS A 55 17.72 6.35 11.06
C LYS A 55 17.02 5.78 9.83
N GLY A 56 16.61 4.53 9.90
CA GLY A 56 15.87 3.91 8.81
C GLY A 56 15.01 2.72 9.20
N VAL A 57 14.08 2.41 8.31
CA VAL A 57 13.12 1.30 8.43
C VAL A 57 13.25 0.39 7.21
N PHE A 58 13.28 -0.91 7.46
CA PHE A 58 13.31 -1.95 6.43
C PHE A 58 12.00 -2.73 6.51
N VAL A 59 11.24 -2.76 5.42
CA VAL A 59 9.94 -3.42 5.34
C VAL A 59 10.04 -4.57 4.34
N ARG A 60 9.86 -5.80 4.82
CA ARG A 60 9.72 -6.98 3.97
C ARG A 60 8.30 -7.00 3.40
N ASN A 61 8.18 -6.76 2.11
CA ASN A 61 6.90 -6.75 1.42
C ASN A 61 6.39 -8.18 1.20
N GLU A 62 5.08 -8.33 1.00
CA GLU A 62 4.46 -9.65 0.80
C GLU A 62 4.97 -10.39 -0.46
N ASP A 63 5.43 -9.66 -1.47
CA ASP A 63 6.04 -10.23 -2.69
C ASP A 63 7.50 -10.69 -2.49
N GLY A 64 8.02 -10.55 -1.27
CA GLY A 64 9.37 -10.94 -0.89
C GLY A 64 10.42 -9.84 -1.09
N THR A 65 10.08 -8.71 -1.72
CA THR A 65 10.99 -7.56 -1.86
C THR A 65 11.21 -6.85 -0.52
N LEU A 66 12.30 -6.09 -0.41
CA LEU A 66 12.63 -5.31 0.79
C LEU A 66 12.64 -3.82 0.45
N SER A 67 11.69 -3.08 1.00
CA SER A 67 11.65 -1.61 0.94
C SER A 67 12.48 -1.00 2.06
N ILE A 68 13.24 0.04 1.76
CA ILE A 68 14.18 0.67 2.69
C ILE A 68 13.91 2.17 2.72
N TYR A 69 13.59 2.70 3.89
CA TYR A 69 13.35 4.12 4.14
C TYR A 69 14.52 4.65 4.97
N GLY A 70 15.26 5.63 4.45
CA GLY A 70 16.45 6.19 5.07
C GLY A 70 16.34 7.67 5.42
N HIS A 71 17.34 8.16 6.17
CA HIS A 71 17.48 9.56 6.58
C HIS A 71 16.32 10.10 7.42
N MET A 72 15.57 9.22 8.09
CA MET A 72 14.39 9.61 8.87
C MET A 72 14.78 10.46 10.09
N SER A 73 13.91 11.39 10.51
CA SER A 73 14.10 12.15 11.75
C SER A 73 13.58 11.37 12.97
N ASP A 74 12.46 10.68 12.77
CA ASP A 74 11.74 9.97 13.81
C ASP A 74 11.00 8.76 13.23
N ILE A 75 11.03 7.63 13.95
CA ILE A 75 10.49 6.34 13.53
C ILE A 75 9.34 5.99 14.47
N LYS A 76 8.21 5.58 13.90
CA LYS A 76 6.95 5.35 14.64
C LYS A 76 6.47 3.90 14.61
N VAL A 77 7.29 3.02 14.05
CA VAL A 77 7.04 1.58 13.96
C VAL A 77 8.15 0.79 14.65
N VAL A 78 7.87 -0.47 14.97
CA VAL A 78 8.81 -1.39 15.62
C VAL A 78 9.05 -2.66 14.80
N GLU A 79 10.15 -3.36 15.05
CA GLU A 79 10.46 -4.62 14.38
C GLU A 79 9.35 -5.67 14.62
N GLY A 80 8.98 -6.39 13.56
CA GLY A 80 7.90 -7.38 13.56
C GLY A 80 6.49 -6.80 13.38
N GLU A 81 6.34 -5.47 13.33
CA GLU A 81 5.05 -4.82 13.08
C GLU A 81 4.56 -5.09 11.65
N LYS A 82 3.29 -5.47 11.51
CA LYS A 82 2.65 -5.64 10.20
C LYS A 82 2.14 -4.30 9.72
N LEU A 83 2.45 -3.97 8.47
CA LEU A 83 2.07 -2.72 7.84
C LEU A 83 1.16 -2.97 6.65
N GLN A 84 0.17 -2.11 6.48
CA GLN A 84 -0.57 -1.96 5.23
C GLN A 84 0.04 -0.83 4.38
N ALA A 85 -0.12 -0.91 3.06
CA ALA A 85 0.18 0.19 2.16
C ALA A 85 -0.59 1.45 2.59
N GLY A 86 0.12 2.57 2.70
CA GLY A 86 -0.39 3.84 3.23
C GLY A 86 -0.33 3.97 4.76
N GLU A 87 0.12 2.94 5.48
CA GLU A 87 0.28 3.03 6.94
C GLU A 87 1.44 3.95 7.32
N PHE A 88 1.25 4.76 8.35
CA PHE A 88 2.22 5.76 8.77
C PHE A 88 3.40 5.10 9.49
N ILE A 89 4.63 5.37 9.04
CA ILE A 89 5.85 4.74 9.57
C ILE A 89 6.77 5.70 10.32
N GLY A 90 6.59 7.01 10.13
CA GLY A 90 7.42 8.04 10.76
C GLY A 90 7.59 9.28 9.90
N PHE A 91 8.68 10.00 10.11
CA PHE A 91 8.91 11.30 9.50
C PHE A 91 10.23 11.36 8.72
N SER A 92 10.22 12.06 7.59
CA SER A 92 11.42 12.39 6.83
C SER A 92 12.37 13.23 7.69
N GLY A 93 13.64 13.21 7.34
CA GLY A 93 14.65 13.96 8.08
C GLY A 93 15.89 14.24 7.26
N ASN A 94 16.99 14.37 7.99
CA ASN A 94 18.31 14.63 7.46
C ASN A 94 19.38 13.90 8.30
N THR A 95 19.05 12.71 8.83
CA THR A 95 19.98 11.94 9.68
C THR A 95 20.95 11.12 8.83
N GLY A 96 22.09 10.68 9.40
CA GLY A 96 23.06 9.89 8.67
C GLY A 96 23.97 10.71 7.75
N ASN A 97 24.45 10.06 6.68
CA ASN A 97 25.27 10.71 5.66
C ASN A 97 24.37 11.39 4.63
N SER A 98 23.80 12.54 5.00
CA SER A 98 22.90 13.33 4.18
C SER A 98 23.34 14.81 4.14
N THR A 99 23.23 15.44 2.98
CA THR A 99 23.61 16.86 2.78
C THR A 99 22.45 17.83 2.91
N GLY A 100 21.21 17.34 2.87
CA GLY A 100 19.99 18.14 2.98
C GLY A 100 18.78 17.24 3.21
N ALA A 101 17.66 17.82 3.66
CA ALA A 101 16.47 17.04 3.98
C ALA A 101 15.89 16.33 2.75
N HIS A 102 15.79 15.00 2.82
CA HIS A 102 15.23 14.14 1.78
C HIS A 102 14.85 12.77 2.34
N LEU A 103 14.06 12.01 1.59
CA LEU A 103 13.91 10.57 1.80
C LEU A 103 14.87 9.84 0.86
N HIS A 104 15.68 8.94 1.42
CA HIS A 104 16.30 7.87 0.63
C HIS A 104 15.37 6.65 0.60
N TYR A 105 14.93 6.24 -0.59
CA TYR A 105 14.11 5.05 -0.79
C TYR A 105 14.88 4.00 -1.60
N GLY A 106 15.26 2.91 -0.95
CA GLY A 106 15.94 1.78 -1.57
C GLY A 106 15.04 0.57 -1.70
N MET A 107 15.36 -0.32 -2.63
CA MET A 107 14.63 -1.57 -2.79
C MET A 107 15.59 -2.72 -3.10
N LYS A 108 15.29 -3.89 -2.54
CA LYS A 108 15.96 -5.14 -2.89
C LYS A 108 14.96 -6.20 -3.31
N ASP A 109 15.38 -7.08 -4.19
CA ASP A 109 14.60 -8.27 -4.53
C ASP A 109 14.60 -9.30 -3.38
N ALA A 110 13.89 -10.41 -3.59
CA ALA A 110 13.84 -11.52 -2.63
C ALA A 110 15.21 -12.23 -2.44
N GLY A 111 16.13 -12.11 -3.41
CA GLY A 111 17.50 -12.62 -3.32
C GLY A 111 18.44 -11.72 -2.51
N GLY A 112 18.04 -10.46 -2.28
CA GLY A 112 18.81 -9.47 -1.54
C GLY A 112 19.64 -8.53 -2.43
N ASP A 113 19.49 -8.63 -3.75
CA ASP A 113 20.15 -7.76 -4.72
C ASP A 113 19.41 -6.42 -4.83
N TRP A 114 20.17 -5.34 -5.06
CA TRP A 114 19.59 -4.00 -5.23
C TRP A 114 18.90 -3.90 -6.58
N ILE A 115 17.66 -3.41 -6.56
CA ILE A 115 16.84 -3.20 -7.75
C ILE A 115 16.44 -1.73 -7.84
N ASP A 116 16.20 -1.27 -9.07
CA ASP A 116 15.83 0.12 -9.34
C ASP A 116 14.39 0.41 -8.87
N PRO A 117 14.18 1.29 -7.88
CA PRO A 117 12.85 1.65 -7.41
C PRO A 117 12.23 2.82 -8.20
N THR A 118 12.87 3.34 -9.25
CA THR A 118 12.37 4.44 -10.08
C THR A 118 10.94 4.22 -10.60
N PRO A 119 10.50 3.00 -10.98
CA PRO A 119 9.11 2.76 -11.34
C PRO A 119 8.09 3.06 -10.23
N LEU A 120 8.54 3.09 -8.97
CA LEU A 120 7.72 3.44 -7.79
C LEU A 120 7.88 4.90 -7.38
N ALA A 121 8.72 5.70 -8.05
CA ALA A 121 9.02 7.08 -7.64
C ALA A 121 7.77 7.94 -7.51
N ASP A 122 6.78 7.77 -8.38
CA ASP A 122 5.51 8.49 -8.27
C ASP A 122 4.72 8.07 -7.02
N GLN A 123 4.70 6.79 -6.65
CA GLN A 123 4.05 6.32 -5.42
C GLN A 123 4.78 6.85 -4.18
N VAL A 124 6.11 6.77 -4.16
CA VAL A 124 6.95 7.28 -3.08
C VAL A 124 6.79 8.79 -2.94
N SER A 125 6.76 9.53 -4.04
CA SER A 125 6.58 10.99 -4.03
C SER A 125 5.21 11.45 -3.53
N ASN A 126 4.21 10.56 -3.54
CA ASN A 126 2.85 10.83 -3.08
C ASN A 126 2.54 10.19 -1.72
N MET A 127 3.49 9.50 -1.07
CA MET A 127 3.29 8.78 0.19
C MET A 127 2.91 9.70 1.36
N SER A 128 3.21 11.00 1.30
CA SER A 128 2.84 11.96 2.35
C SER A 128 1.44 12.57 2.13
N GLY A 129 0.68 12.06 1.15
CA GLY A 129 -0.67 12.52 0.87
C GLY A 129 -1.60 12.33 2.07
N GLU A 130 -2.58 13.25 2.19
CA GLU A 130 -3.67 13.18 3.16
C GLU A 130 -4.23 11.76 3.26
N LYS A 131 -4.62 11.33 4.48
CA LYS A 131 -5.27 10.03 4.71
C LYS A 131 -6.19 9.72 3.54
N VAL A 132 -5.82 8.72 2.74
CA VAL A 132 -6.69 8.20 1.69
C VAL A 132 -7.99 7.86 2.40
N SER A 133 -9.06 8.59 2.10
CA SER A 133 -10.34 8.39 2.77
C SER A 133 -10.71 6.92 2.61
N PHE A 134 -11.37 6.33 3.58
CA PHE A 134 -11.75 4.93 3.50
C PHE A 134 -12.49 4.60 2.18
N GLY A 135 -13.25 5.57 1.65
CA GLY A 135 -13.87 5.47 0.32
C GLY A 135 -12.87 5.45 -0.84
N GLN A 136 -11.79 6.23 -0.79
CA GLN A 136 -10.72 6.19 -1.80
C GLN A 136 -9.90 4.89 -1.71
N PHE A 137 -9.64 4.38 -0.51
CA PHE A 137 -8.97 3.08 -0.31
C PHE A 137 -9.75 1.92 -0.93
N LEU A 138 -11.08 1.90 -0.71
CA LEU A 138 -11.94 0.89 -1.32
C LEU A 138 -11.99 1.02 -2.85
N MET A 139 -11.94 2.24 -3.38
CA MET A 139 -11.92 2.48 -4.83
C MET A 139 -10.61 2.00 -5.46
N ASP A 140 -9.48 2.19 -4.80
CA ASP A 140 -8.18 1.73 -5.32
C ASP A 140 -8.13 0.19 -5.35
N LYS A 141 -8.64 -0.48 -4.29
CA LYS A 141 -8.76 -1.95 -4.25
C LYS A 141 -9.78 -2.47 -5.27
N TYR A 142 -10.90 -1.77 -5.49
CA TYR A 142 -11.90 -2.10 -6.51
C TYR A 142 -11.32 -1.98 -7.92
N ASN A 143 -10.65 -0.87 -8.24
CA ASN A 143 -10.04 -0.66 -9.56
C ASN A 143 -8.96 -1.71 -9.84
N ALA A 144 -8.10 -2.01 -8.86
CA ALA A 144 -7.08 -3.05 -8.99
C ALA A 144 -7.67 -4.47 -9.19
N PHE A 145 -8.86 -4.73 -8.64
CA PHE A 145 -9.62 -5.97 -8.88
C PHE A 145 -10.25 -5.98 -10.28
N ALA A 146 -10.89 -4.87 -10.68
CA ALA A 146 -11.51 -4.72 -11.99
C ALA A 146 -10.50 -4.90 -13.14
N ASP A 147 -9.32 -4.30 -13.00
CA ASP A 147 -8.21 -4.43 -13.94
C ASP A 147 -7.72 -5.88 -14.08
N LYS A 148 -7.72 -6.65 -12.98
CA LYS A 148 -7.26 -8.06 -12.97
C LYS A 148 -8.29 -9.07 -13.42
N VAL A 149 -9.58 -8.81 -13.20
CA VAL A 149 -10.64 -9.82 -13.40
C VAL A 149 -11.43 -9.60 -14.68
N ILE A 150 -11.64 -8.35 -15.10
CA ILE A 150 -12.69 -8.05 -16.09
C ILE A 150 -12.10 -7.49 -17.40
N GLY A 151 -10.88 -6.94 -17.41
CA GLY A 151 -10.23 -6.49 -18.64
C GLY A 151 -11.07 -5.51 -19.49
N ALA A 152 -12.06 -4.86 -18.87
CA ALA A 152 -13.01 -4.00 -19.53
C ALA A 152 -12.87 -2.62 -18.93
N GLU A 153 -12.76 -1.61 -19.80
CA GLU A 153 -13.12 -0.23 -19.48
C GLU A 153 -14.56 -0.24 -18.96
N MET A 154 -14.73 -0.41 -17.65
CA MET A 154 -15.97 -0.06 -16.99
C MET A 154 -15.97 1.46 -16.88
N ASP A 155 -16.37 2.11 -17.98
CA ASP A 155 -16.71 3.51 -17.99
C ASP A 155 -17.84 3.74 -16.98
N MET A 156 -17.41 4.19 -15.80
CA MET A 156 -18.11 4.86 -14.73
C MET A 156 -19.65 4.86 -14.82
N VAL A 157 -20.29 3.88 -14.16
CA VAL A 157 -21.54 4.19 -13.45
C VAL A 157 -21.15 5.22 -12.38
N ALA A 158 -21.62 6.45 -12.53
CA ALA A 158 -21.16 7.61 -11.78
C ALA A 158 -21.06 7.32 -10.26
N LYS A 159 -19.86 7.57 -9.71
CA LYS A 159 -19.54 7.45 -8.27
C LYS A 159 -20.49 8.35 -7.45
N PRO A 160 -21.11 7.88 -6.36
CA PRO A 160 -21.68 8.79 -5.38
C PRO A 160 -20.56 9.33 -4.49
N ALA A 161 -20.73 10.56 -4.02
CA ALA A 161 -19.98 11.15 -2.91
C ALA A 161 -20.37 10.45 -1.58
N ALA A 162 -20.12 9.14 -1.48
CA ALA A 162 -20.36 8.35 -0.29
C ALA A 162 -19.26 8.65 0.73
N ASN A 163 -19.65 9.17 1.90
CA ASN A 163 -18.73 9.57 2.96
C ASN A 163 -18.60 8.48 4.04
N THR A 164 -19.36 7.39 3.93
CA THR A 164 -19.41 6.29 4.90
C THR A 164 -19.34 4.91 4.23
N LEU A 165 -18.83 3.91 4.96
CA LEU A 165 -18.80 2.50 4.53
C LEU A 165 -20.18 1.99 4.14
N GLN A 166 -21.22 2.40 4.89
CA GLN A 166 -22.59 1.96 4.65
C GLN A 166 -23.12 2.46 3.30
N GLU A 167 -22.90 3.73 2.97
CA GLU A 167 -23.29 4.31 1.68
C GLU A 167 -22.56 3.62 0.51
N TRP A 168 -21.29 3.27 0.72
CA TRP A 168 -20.46 2.60 -0.28
C TRP A 168 -20.92 1.17 -0.56
N LEU A 169 -21.20 0.38 0.48
CA LEU A 169 -21.72 -0.98 0.36
C LEU A 169 -23.09 -1.02 -0.29
N THR A 170 -23.96 -0.06 0.04
CA THR A 170 -25.28 0.08 -0.59
C THR A 170 -25.13 0.37 -2.08
N TRP A 171 -24.30 1.33 -2.48
CA TRP A 171 -24.06 1.63 -3.90
C TRP A 171 -23.51 0.43 -4.66
N LEU A 172 -22.47 -0.23 -4.15
CA LEU A 172 -21.89 -1.42 -4.79
C LEU A 172 -22.93 -2.53 -4.96
N GLY A 173 -23.76 -2.75 -3.93
CA GLY A 173 -24.85 -3.72 -3.99
C GLY A 173 -25.84 -3.41 -5.12
N HIS A 174 -26.22 -2.14 -5.29
CA HIS A 174 -27.07 -1.71 -6.40
C HIS A 174 -26.39 -1.90 -7.76
N THR A 175 -25.16 -1.43 -7.94
CA THR A 175 -24.44 -1.53 -9.22
C THR A 175 -24.22 -2.98 -9.65
N LEU A 176 -23.88 -3.88 -8.73
CA LEU A 176 -23.74 -5.31 -9.03
C LEU A 176 -25.08 -5.96 -9.38
N THR A 177 -26.17 -5.52 -8.75
CA THR A 177 -27.52 -6.01 -9.06
C THR A 177 -27.97 -5.53 -10.44
N ASP A 178 -27.66 -4.29 -10.82
CA ASP A 178 -28.00 -3.70 -12.12
C ASP A 178 -27.19 -4.32 -13.27
N LEU A 179 -25.91 -4.63 -13.03
CA LEU A 179 -25.03 -5.29 -14.01
C LEU A 179 -25.32 -6.78 -14.18
N MET A 180 -25.84 -7.43 -13.13
CA MET A 180 -26.07 -8.87 -13.11
C MET A 180 -27.44 -9.21 -12.49
N PRO A 181 -28.55 -8.85 -13.15
CA PRO A 181 -29.90 -8.97 -12.57
C PRO A 181 -30.34 -10.42 -12.30
N GLU A 182 -29.74 -11.39 -12.98
CA GLU A 182 -30.01 -12.83 -12.77
C GLU A 182 -29.27 -13.40 -11.56
N ILE A 183 -28.32 -12.62 -11.02
CA ILE A 183 -27.44 -13.00 -9.92
C ILE A 183 -27.86 -12.14 -8.72
N GLY A 184 -29.01 -12.49 -8.12
CA GLY A 184 -29.42 -11.95 -6.79
C GLY A 184 -28.38 -12.15 -5.68
N THR A 185 -27.26 -12.81 -5.99
CA THR A 185 -26.03 -13.00 -5.24
C THR A 185 -25.15 -11.75 -5.14
N GLY A 186 -25.36 -10.69 -5.94
CA GLY A 186 -24.57 -9.44 -5.87
C GLY A 186 -24.64 -8.78 -4.49
N ILE A 187 -25.84 -8.75 -3.89
CA ILE A 187 -26.08 -8.31 -2.50
C ILE A 187 -25.34 -9.22 -1.51
N THR A 188 -25.31 -10.53 -1.77
CA THR A 188 -24.70 -11.53 -0.89
C THR A 188 -23.17 -11.50 -0.93
N ILE A 189 -22.56 -11.19 -2.07
CA ILE A 189 -21.12 -11.00 -2.22
C ILE A 189 -20.70 -9.70 -1.53
N ALA A 190 -21.43 -8.60 -1.73
CA ALA A 190 -21.18 -7.34 -1.05
C ALA A 190 -21.33 -7.48 0.48
N ALA A 191 -22.36 -8.19 0.95
CA ALA A 191 -22.53 -8.52 2.36
C ALA A 191 -21.41 -9.43 2.87
N GLY A 192 -20.99 -10.44 2.09
CA GLY A 192 -19.90 -11.35 2.45
C GLY A 192 -18.55 -10.64 2.60
N ILE A 193 -18.25 -9.70 1.72
CA ILE A 193 -17.06 -8.85 1.77
C ILE A 193 -17.13 -7.91 2.98
N ALA A 194 -18.26 -7.23 3.20
CA ALA A 194 -18.47 -6.39 4.39
C ALA A 194 -18.32 -7.15 5.72
N ILE A 195 -18.79 -8.41 5.74
CA ILE A 195 -18.70 -9.33 6.88
C ILE A 195 -17.24 -9.76 7.12
N MET A 196 -16.45 -10.02 6.07
CA MET A 196 -15.05 -10.44 6.22
C MET A 196 -14.14 -9.38 6.84
N PHE A 197 -14.45 -8.08 6.68
CA PHE A 197 -13.58 -6.99 7.13
C PHE A 197 -14.01 -6.28 8.44
N SER A 198 -15.07 -6.75 9.12
CA SER A 198 -15.60 -6.11 10.35
C SER A 198 -15.16 -6.73 11.69
N GLY A 199 -14.41 -7.85 11.66
CA GLY A 199 -13.58 -8.30 12.79
C GLY A 199 -14.27 -8.76 14.09
N ASN A 200 -15.60 -8.87 14.16
CA ASN A 200 -16.28 -9.29 15.39
C ASN A 200 -17.40 -10.31 15.11
N PHE A 201 -17.33 -11.53 15.66
CA PHE A 201 -18.35 -12.57 15.38
C PHE A 201 -18.87 -13.41 16.56
N PRO A 202 -20.20 -13.51 16.69
CA PRO A 202 -20.92 -14.63 17.29
C PRO A 202 -20.93 -15.89 16.39
N LYS A 203 -20.74 -17.06 17.00
CA LYS A 203 -20.49 -18.37 16.35
C LYS A 203 -21.58 -18.91 15.39
N TYR A 204 -22.75 -18.28 15.30
CA TYR A 204 -23.85 -18.77 14.46
C TYR A 204 -23.83 -18.21 13.03
N ILE A 205 -23.19 -17.05 12.79
CA ILE A 205 -23.10 -16.43 11.45
C ILE A 205 -21.99 -17.07 10.61
N THR A 206 -20.92 -17.56 11.26
CA THR A 206 -19.85 -18.31 10.62
C THR A 206 -20.36 -19.56 9.90
N ARG A 207 -21.44 -20.19 10.41
CA ARG A 207 -22.05 -21.38 9.79
C ARG A 207 -22.76 -21.08 8.47
N TRP A 208 -23.23 -19.85 8.26
CA TRP A 208 -23.88 -19.42 7.01
C TRP A 208 -22.88 -18.96 5.95
N GLY A 209 -21.77 -18.32 6.35
CA GLY A 209 -20.69 -17.93 5.45
C GLY A 209 -20.05 -19.13 4.74
N PHE A 210 -19.78 -20.22 5.46
CA PHE A 210 -19.26 -21.46 4.87
C PHE A 210 -20.26 -22.18 3.96
N ALA A 211 -21.57 -22.12 4.28
CA ALA A 211 -22.60 -22.68 3.42
C ALA A 211 -22.68 -21.95 2.06
N MET A 212 -22.51 -20.62 2.06
CA MET A 212 -22.50 -19.81 0.85
C MET A 212 -21.24 -20.02 -0.01
N ILE A 213 -20.07 -20.18 0.60
CA ILE A 213 -18.84 -20.58 -0.11
C ILE A 213 -19.03 -21.96 -0.76
N GLY A 214 -19.70 -22.90 -0.08
CA GLY A 214 -20.04 -24.21 -0.64
C GLY A 214 -20.94 -24.13 -1.88
N VAL A 215 -21.93 -23.23 -1.88
CA VAL A 215 -22.82 -23.00 -3.04
C VAL A 215 -22.07 -22.35 -4.21
N VAL A 216 -21.19 -21.39 -3.93
CA VAL A 216 -20.36 -20.74 -4.96
C VAL A 216 -19.34 -21.73 -5.54
N SER A 217 -18.73 -22.59 -4.71
CA SER A 217 -17.87 -23.69 -5.19
C SER A 217 -18.64 -24.73 -6.00
N TRP A 218 -19.91 -25.01 -5.68
CA TRP A 218 -20.75 -25.94 -6.44
C TRP A 218 -21.12 -25.40 -7.82
N ILE A 219 -21.42 -24.10 -7.91
CA ILE A 219 -21.72 -23.41 -9.18
C ILE A 219 -20.48 -23.28 -10.08
N ILE A 220 -19.30 -23.05 -9.50
CA ILE A 220 -18.04 -22.88 -10.25
C ILE A 220 -17.43 -24.22 -10.71
N LEU A 221 -17.61 -25.31 -9.96
CA LEU A 221 -16.98 -26.61 -10.26
C LEU A 221 -17.86 -27.58 -11.09
N GLY A 222 -19.07 -27.18 -11.48
CA GLY A 222 -19.87 -27.85 -12.51
C GLY A 222 -20.12 -29.35 -12.31
N LYS A 223 -20.86 -29.72 -11.27
CA LYS A 223 -21.58 -31.00 -11.19
C LYS A 223 -23.02 -30.81 -10.75
#